data_AF-A0A925NM56-F1
#
_entry.id   AF-A0A925NM56-F1
#
_cell.length_a   1.000
_cell.length_b   1.000
_cell.length_c   1.000
_cell.angle_alpha   90.00
_cell.angle_beta   90.00
_cell.angle_gamma   90.00
#
_symmetry.space_group_name_H-M   'P 1'
#
loop_
_entity.id
_entity.type
_entity.pdbx_description
1 polymer ?
#
loop_
_entity_poly.entity_id
_entity_poly.type
_entity_poly.pdbx_seq_one_letter_code
_entity_poly.pdbx_strand_id
1 'polypeptide(L)'
;MKFILPIVLAAGLIALTPAAQARINVVNLPGRDSVQLTIYNSVDLTLVKETRFLTFRKGLNRLEFSWANTLIDPTSVEFRALTRADAVEVLDVSFPPRVTNTLEWRINSEFSGEIQVEIRYFTSGISWSADYVAEAARNEKLMNLAGQVRVTNNSGEDYDN
;
A
#
# COMPACT_ATOMS: atom_id res chain seq x y z
N MET A 1 -2.27 15.74 81.42
CA MET A 1 -3.23 16.60 80.68
C MET A 1 -2.47 17.25 79.53
N LYS A 2 -2.55 16.70 78.31
CA LYS A 2 -3.42 17.16 77.19
C LYS A 2 -3.24 18.65 76.86
N PHE A 3 -2.36 18.94 75.88
CA PHE A 3 -2.46 20.09 74.99
C PHE A 3 -2.36 19.58 73.55
N ILE A 4 -3.22 20.14 72.70
CA ILE A 4 -3.67 19.69 71.39
C ILE A 4 -3.16 20.68 70.31
N LEU A 5 -3.05 20.20 69.06
CA LEU A 5 -2.89 20.86 67.74
C LEU A 5 -1.45 21.00 67.17
N PRO A 6 -1.21 20.98 65.83
CA PRO A 6 -2.16 20.86 64.70
C PRO A 6 -1.80 19.86 63.56
N ILE A 7 -2.88 19.34 62.95
CA ILE A 7 -3.17 19.29 61.50
C ILE A 7 -1.95 19.05 60.59
N VAL A 8 -1.72 17.78 60.25
CA VAL A 8 -0.95 17.40 59.06
C VAL A 8 -1.91 17.44 57.87
N LEU A 9 -1.72 18.44 57.03
CA LEU A 9 -2.37 18.60 55.73
C LEU A 9 -1.95 17.41 54.85
N ALA A 10 -2.88 16.48 54.61
CA ALA A 10 -2.67 15.36 53.70
C ALA A 10 -2.50 15.91 52.28
N ALA A 11 -1.25 15.97 51.81
CA ALA A 11 -0.89 16.32 50.45
C ALA A 11 -1.59 15.36 49.47
N GLY A 12 -2.37 15.94 48.56
CA GLY A 12 -3.01 15.22 47.47
C GLY A 12 -1.98 14.47 46.64
N LEU A 13 -2.12 13.15 46.62
CA LEU A 13 -1.34 12.28 45.75
C LEU A 13 -1.87 12.46 44.32
N ILE A 14 -1.26 13.37 43.56
CA ILE A 14 -1.47 13.45 42.11
C ILE A 14 -0.86 12.17 41.53
N ALA A 15 -1.70 11.18 41.23
CA ALA A 15 -1.31 10.01 40.46
C ALA A 15 -0.92 10.48 39.05
N LEU A 16 0.39 10.63 38.81
CA LEU A 16 0.95 10.69 37.48
C LEU A 16 0.69 9.33 36.81
N THR A 17 -0.45 9.21 36.12
CA THR A 17 -0.64 8.12 35.16
C THR A 17 0.47 8.26 34.11
N PRO A 18 1.37 7.28 33.95
CA PRO A 18 2.33 7.33 32.87
C PRO A 18 1.53 7.36 31.57
N ALA A 19 1.70 8.43 30.80
CA ALA A 19 1.17 8.50 29.44
C ALA A 19 1.68 7.26 28.71
N ALA A 20 0.76 6.38 28.30
CA ALA A 20 1.09 5.22 27.51
C ALA A 20 1.83 5.72 26.26
N GLN A 21 3.15 5.49 26.21
CA GLN A 21 3.94 5.89 25.06
C GLN A 21 3.39 5.12 23.86
N ALA A 22 2.86 5.86 22.88
CA ALA A 22 2.38 5.29 21.64
C ALA A 22 3.56 4.58 20.96
N ARG A 23 3.61 3.24 21.11
CA ARG A 23 4.59 2.42 20.39
C ARG A 23 4.16 2.36 18.94
N ILE A 24 4.92 3.00 18.06
CA ILE A 24 4.69 2.93 16.62
C ILE A 24 5.04 1.51 16.16
N ASN A 25 4.07 0.80 15.59
CA ASN A 25 4.31 -0.49 14.97
C ASN A 25 4.83 -0.26 13.54
N VAL A 26 6.05 -0.69 13.24
CA VAL A 26 6.60 -0.65 11.88
C VAL A 26 6.19 -1.93 11.17
N VAL A 27 5.44 -1.79 10.08
CA VAL A 27 5.00 -2.90 9.23
C VAL A 27 5.91 -2.94 8.01
N ASN A 28 6.64 -4.04 7.85
CA ASN A 28 7.37 -4.33 6.61
C ASN A 28 6.40 -4.99 5.64
N LEU A 29 6.43 -4.59 4.36
CA LEU A 29 5.59 -5.20 3.34
C LEU A 29 6.09 -6.61 3.01
N PRO A 30 5.27 -7.66 3.20
CA PRO A 30 5.57 -9.00 2.73
C PRO A 30 5.45 -9.06 1.20
N GLY A 31 5.70 -10.23 0.61
CA GLY A 31 5.48 -10.47 -0.82
C GLY A 31 4.07 -10.12 -1.28
N ARG A 32 3.91 -9.94 -2.60
CA ARG A 32 2.62 -9.69 -3.25
C ARG A 32 1.80 -10.97 -3.23
N ASP A 33 0.50 -10.85 -2.97
CA ASP A 33 -0.47 -11.94 -3.10
C ASP A 33 -1.03 -12.03 -4.52
N SER A 34 -1.29 -10.88 -5.14
CA SER A 34 -1.62 -10.80 -6.55
C SER A 34 -1.22 -9.46 -7.16
N VAL A 35 -1.04 -9.47 -8.49
CA VAL A 35 -0.71 -8.29 -9.29
C VAL A 35 -1.63 -8.21 -10.50
N GLN A 36 -2.16 -7.02 -10.75
CA GLN A 36 -2.90 -6.69 -11.96
C GLN A 36 -2.25 -5.48 -12.64
N LEU A 37 -2.04 -5.59 -13.96
CA LEU A 37 -1.47 -4.53 -14.79
C LEU A 37 -2.52 -4.03 -15.79
N THR A 38 -2.65 -2.71 -15.92
CA THR A 38 -3.40 -2.07 -17.01
C THR A 38 -2.47 -1.16 -17.79
N ILE A 39 -2.14 -1.54 -19.03
CA ILE A 39 -1.10 -0.88 -19.84
C ILE A 39 -1.73 0.12 -20.82
N TYR A 40 -1.34 1.39 -20.71
CA TYR A 40 -1.76 2.50 -21.57
C TYR A 40 -0.62 2.90 -22.54
N ASN A 41 -0.60 2.28 -23.72
CA ASN A 41 0.47 2.48 -24.71
C ASN A 41 0.68 3.94 -25.15
N SER A 42 -0.37 4.78 -25.14
CA SER A 42 -0.30 6.14 -25.72
C SER A 42 0.61 7.11 -24.97
N VAL A 43 0.89 6.84 -23.69
CA VAL A 43 1.62 7.77 -22.80
C VAL A 43 2.64 7.05 -21.91
N ASP A 44 3.10 5.85 -22.31
CA ASP A 44 4.03 5.00 -21.54
C ASP A 44 3.68 4.91 -20.04
N LEU A 45 2.41 4.58 -19.78
CA LEU A 45 1.85 4.55 -18.44
C LEU A 45 1.19 3.19 -18.20
N THR A 46 1.49 2.56 -17.08
CA THR A 46 0.86 1.31 -16.64
C THR A 46 0.38 1.46 -15.21
N LEU A 47 -0.92 1.22 -14.99
CA LEU A 47 -1.46 1.12 -13.64
C LEU A 47 -1.15 -0.27 -13.10
N VAL A 48 -0.43 -0.31 -11.99
CA VAL A 48 -0.21 -1.50 -11.19
C VAL A 48 -1.17 -1.49 -10.03
N LYS A 49 -1.82 -2.63 -9.78
CA LYS A 49 -2.64 -2.88 -8.61
C LYS A 49 -2.12 -4.16 -7.98
N GLU A 50 -1.57 -4.07 -6.79
CA GLU A 50 -1.07 -5.22 -6.05
C GLU A 50 -1.88 -5.39 -4.77
N THR A 51 -2.11 -6.64 -4.37
CA THR A 51 -2.70 -6.93 -3.05
C THR A 51 -1.69 -7.61 -2.15
N ARG A 52 -1.80 -7.34 -0.85
CA ARG A 52 -0.90 -7.90 0.19
C ARG A 52 -1.70 -8.16 1.46
N PHE A 53 -1.24 -9.12 2.26
CA PHE A 53 -1.72 -9.30 3.62
C PHE A 53 -0.81 -8.59 4.60
N LEU A 54 -1.34 -7.64 5.37
CA LEU A 54 -0.59 -6.87 6.36
C LEU A 54 -1.16 -7.08 7.76
N THR A 55 -0.27 -7.31 8.72
CA THR A 55 -0.63 -7.41 10.14
C THR A 55 -0.52 -6.04 10.81
N PHE A 56 -1.67 -5.49 11.22
CA PHE A 56 -1.74 -4.26 11.99
C PHE A 56 -1.88 -4.56 13.48
N ARG A 57 -1.37 -3.64 14.31
CA ARG A 57 -1.71 -3.55 15.73
C ARG A 57 -2.78 -2.49 15.93
N LYS A 58 -3.61 -2.63 16.96
CA LYS A 58 -4.52 -1.55 17.38
C LYS A 58 -3.72 -0.28 17.71
N GLY A 59 -4.17 0.86 17.20
CA GLY A 59 -3.54 2.17 17.31
C GLY A 59 -2.71 2.54 16.08
N LEU A 60 -1.65 3.32 16.31
CA LEU A 60 -0.82 3.87 15.24
C LEU A 60 0.18 2.84 14.69
N ASN A 61 0.12 2.66 13.37
CA ASN A 61 1.04 1.84 12.59
C ASN A 61 1.74 2.74 11.56
N ARG A 62 2.98 2.39 11.26
CA ARG A 62 3.81 3.01 10.23
C ARG A 62 4.10 1.95 9.18
N LEU A 63 3.69 2.21 7.95
CA LEU A 63 3.94 1.34 6.81
C LEU A 63 4.95 2.03 5.89
N GLU A 64 6.09 1.41 5.65
CA GLU A 64 7.09 1.90 4.71
C GLU A 64 6.96 1.14 3.39
N PHE A 65 6.83 1.86 2.28
CA PHE A 65 6.86 1.31 0.93
C PHE A 65 8.06 1.87 0.18
N SER A 66 8.99 0.98 -0.14
CA SER A 66 10.26 1.30 -0.80
C SER A 66 10.39 0.46 -2.07
N TRP A 67 10.93 1.06 -3.12
CA TRP A 67 11.18 0.40 -4.39
C TRP A 67 12.59 0.72 -4.92
N ALA A 68 13.18 -0.23 -5.64
CA ALA A 68 14.49 -0.08 -6.22
C ALA A 68 14.43 -0.44 -7.69
N ASN A 69 15.17 0.30 -8.52
CA ASN A 69 15.34 0.03 -9.94
C ASN A 69 14.05 0.01 -10.78
N THR A 70 12.93 0.52 -10.26
CA THR A 70 11.66 0.60 -10.99
C THR A 70 11.21 2.04 -11.24
N LEU A 71 10.53 2.25 -12.35
CA LEU A 71 10.02 3.55 -12.81
C LEU A 71 8.65 3.88 -12.18
N ILE A 72 8.51 3.72 -10.86
CA ILE A 72 7.26 4.06 -10.17
C ILE A 72 7.16 5.59 -10.03
N ASP A 73 5.97 6.14 -10.32
CA ASP A 73 5.64 7.52 -9.96
C ASP A 73 5.25 7.58 -8.47
N PRO A 74 6.09 8.18 -7.60
CA PRO A 74 5.83 8.25 -6.16
C PRO A 74 4.55 8.99 -5.81
N THR A 75 4.12 9.94 -6.65
CA THR A 75 2.94 10.77 -6.38
C THR A 75 1.63 10.08 -6.71
N SER A 76 1.69 8.94 -7.39
CA SER A 76 0.54 8.12 -7.77
C SER A 76 0.21 6.99 -6.79
N VAL A 77 1.04 6.78 -5.78
CA VAL A 77 0.93 5.62 -4.90
C VAL A 77 -0.25 5.80 -3.94
N GLU A 78 -1.22 4.89 -4.03
CA GLU A 78 -2.39 4.85 -3.16
C GLU A 78 -2.40 3.57 -2.32
N PHE A 79 -2.86 3.68 -1.07
CA PHE A 79 -3.10 2.56 -0.17
C PHE A 79 -4.59 2.44 0.12
N ARG A 80 -5.12 1.21 0.08
CA ARG A 80 -6.51 0.91 0.46
C ARG A 80 -6.59 -0.37 1.27
N ALA A 81 -7.35 -0.36 2.36
CA ALA A 81 -7.76 -1.59 3.02
C ALA A 81 -8.92 -2.23 2.22
N LEU A 82 -8.78 -3.51 1.85
CA LEU A 82 -9.84 -4.26 1.16
C LEU A 82 -10.78 -4.95 2.17
N THR A 83 -10.20 -5.46 3.25
CA THR A 83 -10.94 -6.04 4.37
C THR A 83 -10.85 -5.11 5.58
N ARG A 84 -11.94 -4.96 6.34
CA ARG A 84 -12.01 -4.10 7.54
C ARG A 84 -11.69 -2.63 7.24
N ALA A 85 -12.11 -2.13 6.07
CA ALA A 85 -11.83 -0.77 5.62
C ALA A 85 -12.41 0.31 6.54
N ASP A 86 -13.47 -0.01 7.28
CA ASP A 86 -14.09 0.82 8.33
C ASP A 86 -13.20 0.97 9.57
N ALA A 87 -12.29 0.03 9.81
CA ALA A 87 -11.46 -0.03 11.00
C ALA A 87 -10.00 0.39 10.76
N VAL A 88 -9.65 0.83 9.54
CA VAL A 88 -8.31 1.25 9.15
C VAL A 88 -8.37 2.61 8.46
N GLU A 89 -7.75 3.59 9.08
CA GLU A 89 -7.72 4.97 8.60
C GLU A 89 -6.28 5.37 8.23
N VAL A 90 -6.08 5.80 6.98
CA VAL A 90 -4.83 6.42 6.55
C VAL A 90 -4.86 7.87 7.03
N LEU A 91 -3.99 8.20 7.97
CA LEU A 91 -3.91 9.54 8.56
C LEU A 91 -3.15 10.49 7.65
N ASP A 92 -2.00 10.05 7.16
CA ASP A 92 -1.13 10.84 6.30
C ASP A 92 -0.17 9.95 5.50
N VAL A 93 0.38 10.55 4.44
CA VAL A 93 1.48 10.02 3.63
C VAL A 93 2.62 11.02 3.67
N SER A 94 3.85 10.53 3.82
CA SER A 94 5.04 11.36 3.86
C SER A 94 6.17 10.75 3.02
N PHE A 95 7.02 11.62 2.47
CA PHE A 95 8.21 11.25 1.71
C PHE A 95 9.45 11.65 2.51
N PRO A 96 10.18 10.70 3.11
CA PRO A 96 11.34 11.01 3.93
C PRO A 96 12.39 11.82 3.17
N PRO A 97 12.90 12.93 3.73
CA PRO A 97 13.94 13.70 3.06
C PRO A 97 15.22 12.86 2.99
N ARG A 98 15.91 12.90 1.84
CA ARG A 98 17.18 12.22 1.57
C ARG A 98 17.10 10.69 1.41
N VAL A 99 15.89 10.12 1.37
CA VAL A 99 15.67 8.74 0.94
C VAL A 99 14.94 8.79 -0.40
N THR A 100 15.52 8.20 -1.43
CA THR A 100 14.88 8.10 -2.75
C THR A 100 13.97 6.89 -2.80
N ASN A 101 12.86 6.99 -3.52
CA ASN A 101 11.98 5.86 -3.82
C ASN A 101 11.41 5.17 -2.57
N THR A 102 11.04 5.97 -1.58
CA THR A 102 10.41 5.52 -0.34
C THR A 102 9.30 6.48 0.04
N LEU A 103 8.19 5.92 0.49
CA LEU A 103 7.08 6.65 1.10
C LEU A 103 6.66 5.94 2.40
N GLU A 104 6.15 6.72 3.34
CA GLU A 104 5.68 6.25 4.62
C GLU A 104 4.21 6.64 4.79
N TRP A 105 3.35 5.64 5.06
CA TRP A 105 1.99 5.88 5.53
C TRP A 105 1.91 5.78 7.04
N ARG A 106 1.22 6.74 7.64
CA ARG A 106 0.76 6.64 9.03
C ARG A 106 -0.69 6.20 9.03
N ILE A 107 -0.95 5.07 9.66
CA ILE A 107 -2.24 4.38 9.62
C ILE A 107 -2.71 4.13 11.04
N ASN A 108 -3.92 4.57 11.37
CA ASN A 108 -4.60 4.20 12.59
C ASN A 108 -5.47 2.96 12.36
N SER A 109 -5.35 1.96 13.24
CA SER A 109 -6.18 0.74 13.20
C SER A 109 -6.98 0.61 14.49
N GLU A 110 -8.27 0.32 14.40
CA GLU A 110 -9.12 0.09 15.56
C GLU A 110 -8.96 -1.31 16.17
N PHE A 111 -8.23 -2.20 15.49
CA PHE A 111 -8.03 -3.59 15.88
C PHE A 111 -6.60 -4.08 15.62
N SER A 112 -6.29 -5.26 16.17
CA SER A 112 -5.06 -5.99 15.86
C SER A 112 -5.41 -7.23 15.03
N GLY A 113 -4.68 -7.47 13.94
CA GLY A 113 -4.88 -8.62 13.08
C GLY A 113 -4.35 -8.41 11.67
N GLU A 114 -4.41 -9.48 10.88
CA GLU A 114 -4.09 -9.47 9.46
C GLU A 114 -5.28 -8.98 8.64
N ILE A 115 -5.00 -8.15 7.64
CA ILE A 115 -5.98 -7.74 6.62
C ILE A 115 -5.36 -7.72 5.23
N GLN A 116 -6.22 -7.92 4.23
CA GLN A 116 -5.86 -7.71 2.86
C GLN A 116 -5.93 -6.21 2.53
N VAL A 117 -4.87 -5.72 1.91
CA VAL A 117 -4.73 -4.34 1.43
C VAL A 117 -4.43 -4.34 -0.06
N GLU A 118 -4.69 -3.23 -0.71
CA GLU A 118 -4.35 -2.95 -2.09
C GLU A 118 -3.43 -1.73 -2.13
N ILE A 119 -2.33 -1.84 -2.87
CA ILE A 119 -1.47 -0.72 -3.22
C ILE A 119 -1.58 -0.52 -4.72
N ARG A 120 -1.85 0.72 -5.14
CA ARG A 120 -1.95 1.10 -6.55
C ARG A 120 -0.90 2.14 -6.86
N TYR A 121 -0.30 2.07 -8.03
CA TYR A 121 0.65 3.07 -8.49
C TYR A 121 0.78 3.01 -10.00
N PHE A 122 1.23 4.11 -10.58
CA PHE A 122 1.67 4.16 -11.97
C PHE A 122 3.15 3.83 -12.08
N THR A 123 3.48 3.13 -13.17
CA THR A 123 4.84 2.90 -13.61
C THR A 123 4.93 3.07 -15.12
N SER A 124 6.13 3.31 -15.65
CA SER A 124 6.40 3.35 -17.08
C SER A 124 7.30 2.19 -17.53
N GLY A 125 7.55 2.09 -18.84
CA GLY A 125 8.43 1.08 -19.42
C GLY A 125 7.74 -0.23 -19.78
N ILE A 126 6.42 -0.33 -19.65
CA ILE A 126 5.65 -1.51 -20.06
C ILE A 126 4.77 -1.15 -21.25
N SER A 127 4.87 -1.93 -22.31
CA SER A 127 4.09 -1.76 -23.53
C SER A 127 3.56 -3.10 -24.02
N TRP A 128 2.48 -3.06 -24.79
CA TRP A 128 1.96 -4.24 -25.46
C TRP A 128 1.59 -3.97 -26.91
N SER A 129 1.64 -4.99 -27.75
CA SER A 129 1.10 -4.96 -29.11
C SER A 129 0.29 -6.22 -29.36
N ALA A 130 -0.68 -6.13 -30.27
CA ALA A 130 -1.38 -7.30 -30.78
C ALA A 130 -1.51 -7.24 -32.29
N ASP A 131 -1.16 -8.34 -32.91
CA ASP A 131 -1.22 -8.55 -34.35
C ASP A 131 -2.29 -9.60 -34.61
N TYR A 132 -3.17 -9.35 -35.59
CA TYR A 132 -4.29 -10.23 -35.93
C TYR A 132 -4.26 -10.56 -37.42
N VAL A 133 -4.53 -11.82 -37.75
CA VAL A 133 -4.70 -12.30 -39.12
C VAL A 133 -6.09 -12.91 -39.25
N ALA A 134 -6.86 -12.37 -40.19
CA ALA A 134 -8.20 -12.86 -40.51
C ALA A 134 -8.22 -13.45 -41.92
N GLU A 135 -8.64 -14.69 -42.06
CA GLU A 135 -8.80 -15.37 -43.35
C GLU A 135 -10.28 -15.68 -43.57
N ALA A 136 -10.89 -15.01 -44.55
CA ALA A 136 -12.27 -15.26 -44.94
C ALA A 136 -12.35 -16.46 -45.90
N ALA A 137 -13.34 -17.32 -45.67
CA ALA A 137 -13.67 -18.38 -46.62
C ALA A 137 -14.14 -17.78 -47.95
N ARG A 138 -13.95 -18.51 -49.06
CA ARG A 138 -14.36 -18.08 -50.41
C ARG A 138 -15.83 -17.66 -50.50
N ASN A 139 -16.71 -18.25 -49.68
CA ASN A 139 -18.13 -17.94 -49.66
C ASN A 139 -18.49 -16.73 -48.79
N GLU A 140 -17.49 -16.09 -48.15
CA GLU A 140 -17.60 -14.92 -47.27
C GLU A 140 -18.52 -15.12 -46.05
N LYS A 141 -18.83 -16.38 -45.69
CA LYS A 141 -19.73 -16.71 -44.56
C LYS A 141 -19.00 -17.14 -43.29
N LEU A 142 -17.74 -17.55 -43.43
CA LEU A 142 -16.91 -18.03 -42.32
C LEU A 142 -15.56 -17.31 -42.37
N MET A 143 -14.96 -17.08 -41.21
CA MET A 143 -13.67 -16.43 -41.09
C MET A 143 -12.87 -17.10 -39.97
N ASN A 144 -11.60 -17.38 -40.24
CA ASN A 144 -10.65 -17.79 -39.23
C ASN A 144 -9.91 -16.54 -38.73
N LEU A 145 -9.83 -16.35 -37.42
CA LEU A 145 -9.10 -15.26 -36.80
C LEU A 145 -8.00 -15.85 -35.91
N ALA A 146 -6.75 -15.51 -36.20
CA ALA A 146 -5.60 -15.77 -35.34
C ALA A 146 -5.06 -14.46 -34.80
N GLY A 147 -4.54 -14.47 -33.57
CA GLY A 147 -3.94 -13.29 -32.96
C GLY A 147 -2.72 -13.65 -32.14
N GLN A 148 -1.74 -12.74 -32.11
CA GLN A 148 -0.59 -12.80 -31.21
C GLN A 148 -0.57 -11.54 -30.35
N VAL A 149 -0.28 -11.69 -29.07
CA VAL A 149 -0.02 -10.58 -28.15
C VAL A 149 1.45 -10.61 -27.74
N ARG A 150 2.10 -9.46 -27.75
CA ARG A 150 3.45 -9.26 -27.22
C ARG A 150 3.39 -8.22 -26.12
N VAL A 151 3.97 -8.53 -24.96
CA VAL A 151 4.21 -7.58 -23.88
C VAL A 151 5.71 -7.41 -23.72
N THR A 152 6.17 -6.17 -23.65
CA THR A 152 7.57 -5.83 -23.40
C THR A 152 7.64 -5.10 -22.06
N ASN A 153 8.39 -5.65 -21.12
CA ASN A 153 8.61 -5.06 -19.80
C ASN A 153 10.04 -4.51 -19.69
N ASN A 154 10.15 -3.19 -19.57
CA ASN A 154 11.36 -2.44 -19.24
C ASN A 154 11.15 -1.55 -18.00
N SER A 155 10.15 -1.85 -17.14
CA SER A 155 9.87 -1.05 -15.94
C SER A 155 10.98 -1.18 -14.89
N GLY A 156 11.77 -2.26 -14.97
CA GLY A 156 12.81 -2.61 -14.01
C GLY A 156 12.32 -3.43 -12.81
N GLU A 157 11.05 -3.84 -12.83
CA GLU A 157 10.43 -4.72 -11.86
C GLU A 157 9.83 -5.94 -12.55
N ASP A 158 10.05 -7.13 -11.99
CA ASP A 158 9.35 -8.34 -12.40
C ASP A 158 8.00 -8.44 -11.67
N TYR A 159 6.95 -8.76 -12.43
CA TYR A 159 5.59 -8.92 -11.91
C TYR A 159 5.23 -10.41 -11.90
N ASP A 160 5.70 -11.09 -10.86
CA ASP A 160 5.45 -12.52 -10.65
C ASP A 160 4.00 -12.79 -10.21
N ASN A 161 3.54 -14.01 -10.53
CA ASN A 161 2.28 -14.60 -10.06
C ASN A 161 2.52 -15.49 -8.84
#